data_AF-A0A964V7E4-F1
#
_entry.id   AF-A0A964V7E4-F1
#
_cell.length_a   1.000
_cell.length_b   1.000
_cell.length_c   1.000
_cell.angle_alpha   90.00
_cell.angle_beta   90.00
_cell.angle_gamma   90.00
#
_symmetry.space_group_name_H-M   'P 1'
#
loop_
_entity.id
_entity.type
_entity.pdbx_description
1 polymer ?
#
loop_
_entity_poly.entity_id
_entity_poly.type
_entity_poly.pdbx_seq_one_letter_code
_entity_poly.pdbx_strand_id
1 'polypeptide(L)'
;MFALKAPTGRSTSFREKAADVASWLVTRRPAFTAMSVAFALAACASGSASTESNPRRNANQITSEELEQPVVTSLTLMDAIQRLRPNWLRSRGANSLSGLGNPLPALMVNESPQPLAVLQGLRPNDVQLLEFISGPDATTLYGTGYVNGLIKVKTGGVRR
;
A
#
# COMPACT_ATOMS: atom_id res chain seq x y z
N MET A 1 -59.62 -52.94 56.31
CA MET A 1 -59.20 -53.66 57.52
C MET A 1 -57.71 -53.37 57.72
N PHE A 2 -57.37 -52.66 58.81
CA PHE A 2 -56.05 -52.40 59.45
C PHE A 2 -54.80 -52.23 58.56
N ALA A 3 -54.18 -51.04 58.43
CA ALA A 3 -53.40 -50.26 59.40
C ALA A 3 -51.90 -50.65 59.48
N LEU A 4 -51.08 -49.64 59.83
CA LEU A 4 -49.68 -49.72 60.29
C LEU A 4 -48.64 -49.98 59.16
N LYS A 5 -47.44 -49.40 59.10
CA LYS A 5 -46.55 -48.78 60.10
C LYS A 5 -45.29 -48.32 59.34
N ALA A 6 -44.90 -47.04 59.49
CA ALA A 6 -43.52 -46.56 59.24
C ALA A 6 -42.53 -47.29 60.20
N PRO A 7 -41.17 -47.31 60.04
CA PRO A 7 -40.37 -46.19 59.50
C PRO A 7 -38.98 -46.55 58.89
N THR A 8 -38.21 -45.47 58.64
CA THR A 8 -36.77 -45.31 58.90
C THR A 8 -35.71 -45.78 57.89
N GLY A 9 -34.94 -44.79 57.43
CA GLY A 9 -33.48 -44.87 57.24
C GLY A 9 -33.04 -45.06 55.79
N ARG A 10 -32.56 -44.02 55.10
CA ARG A 10 -31.13 -43.59 55.06
C ARG A 10 -30.29 -44.66 54.35
N SER A 11 -29.67 -44.45 53.19
CA SER A 11 -28.98 -43.27 52.67
C SER A 11 -28.70 -43.41 51.17
N THR A 12 -28.92 -42.31 50.47
CA THR A 12 -28.13 -41.70 49.39
C THR A 12 -26.98 -42.45 48.72
N SER A 13 -26.86 -42.15 47.43
CA SER A 13 -25.66 -42.18 46.58
C SER A 13 -25.50 -43.41 45.69
N PHE A 14 -26.02 -43.31 44.46
CA PHE A 14 -25.23 -43.65 43.28
C PHE A 14 -25.98 -43.22 42.02
N ARG A 15 -25.31 -42.40 41.19
CA ARG A 15 -25.68 -42.08 39.79
C ARG A 15 -26.96 -41.23 39.73
N GLU A 16 -26.92 -39.95 39.41
CA GLU A 16 -26.68 -39.45 38.06
C GLU A 16 -26.34 -37.95 38.16
N LYS A 17 -25.04 -37.64 38.21
CA LYS A 17 -24.53 -36.30 37.92
C LYS A 17 -24.57 -36.12 36.41
N ALA A 18 -25.47 -35.31 35.85
CA ALA A 18 -25.27 -34.81 34.48
C ALA A 18 -26.05 -33.57 34.04
N ALA A 19 -27.17 -33.16 34.67
CA ALA A 19 -28.09 -32.25 33.95
C ALA A 19 -28.57 -30.98 34.67
N ASP A 20 -28.06 -30.64 35.86
CA ASP A 20 -28.57 -29.48 36.62
C ASP A 20 -27.56 -28.32 36.72
N VAL A 21 -27.13 -27.78 35.57
CA VAL A 21 -26.34 -26.52 35.51
C VAL A 21 -27.14 -25.32 35.01
N ALA A 22 -28.45 -25.47 34.84
CA ALA A 22 -29.36 -24.39 34.47
C ALA A 22 -30.30 -24.06 35.63
N SER A 23 -30.00 -23.03 36.42
CA SER A 23 -31.06 -22.24 37.11
C SER A 23 -30.58 -21.15 38.08
N TRP A 24 -29.30 -21.03 38.45
CA TRP A 24 -28.91 -20.02 39.44
C TRP A 24 -28.44 -18.72 38.79
N LEU A 25 -29.37 -18.09 38.07
CA LEU A 25 -29.37 -16.66 37.80
C LEU A 25 -29.42 -15.91 39.13
N VAL A 26 -28.51 -14.94 39.26
CA VAL A 26 -28.81 -13.66 39.90
C VAL A 26 -29.20 -13.74 41.38
N THR A 27 -28.21 -13.62 42.28
CA THR A 27 -28.30 -12.62 43.35
C THR A 27 -26.91 -12.26 43.90
N ARG A 28 -26.70 -10.94 44.11
CA ARG A 28 -25.64 -10.31 44.94
C ARG A 28 -24.30 -9.93 44.27
N ARG A 29 -24.41 -9.00 43.32
CA ARG A 29 -23.68 -7.70 43.23
C ARG A 29 -22.88 -7.28 44.50
N PRO A 30 -21.90 -6.34 44.41
CA PRO A 30 -20.76 -6.21 43.49
C PRO A 30 -19.56 -5.46 44.16
N ALA A 31 -18.47 -6.10 44.57
CA ALA A 31 -17.35 -5.34 45.19
C ALA A 31 -15.95 -5.76 44.78
N PHE A 32 -15.77 -6.91 44.13
CA PHE A 32 -14.44 -7.48 43.87
C PHE A 32 -14.11 -7.68 42.39
N THR A 33 -14.92 -7.13 41.48
CA THR A 33 -14.68 -7.15 40.03
C THR A 33 -14.46 -5.76 39.44
N ALA A 34 -14.11 -4.77 40.27
CA ALA A 34 -13.62 -3.48 39.78
C ALA A 34 -12.08 -3.43 39.64
N MET A 35 -11.36 -4.39 40.24
CA MET A 35 -9.90 -4.41 40.31
C MET A 35 -9.27 -5.50 39.42
N SER A 36 -9.87 -5.85 38.28
CA SER A 36 -9.24 -6.75 37.30
C SER A 36 -9.52 -6.38 35.84
N VAL A 37 -10.28 -5.31 35.60
CA VAL A 37 -10.56 -4.77 34.24
C VAL A 37 -9.75 -3.50 33.95
N ALA A 38 -9.03 -2.95 34.93
CA ALA A 38 -8.14 -1.80 34.69
C ALA A 38 -6.76 -2.21 34.11
N PHE A 39 -6.33 -3.47 34.26
CA PHE A 39 -4.99 -3.91 33.84
C PHE A 39 -4.92 -4.52 32.43
N ALA A 40 -6.06 -4.77 31.78
CA ALA A 40 -6.10 -5.36 30.44
C ALA A 40 -6.00 -4.33 29.30
N LEU A 41 -6.01 -3.02 29.59
CA LEU A 41 -6.01 -1.96 28.57
C LEU A 41 -4.63 -1.28 28.37
N ALA A 42 -3.63 -1.55 29.22
CA ALA A 42 -2.31 -0.92 29.16
C ALA A 42 -1.26 -1.71 28.35
N ALA A 43 -1.63 -2.84 27.75
CA ALA A 43 -0.69 -3.73 27.05
C ALA A 43 -0.72 -3.64 25.52
N CYS A 44 -1.51 -2.72 24.92
CA CYS A 44 -1.50 -2.44 23.48
C CYS A 44 -0.71 -1.17 23.12
N ALA A 45 0.19 -0.72 24.01
CA ALA A 45 1.11 0.39 23.77
C ALA A 45 2.54 -0.14 23.60
N SER A 46 2.73 -1.18 22.79
CA SER A 46 4.06 -1.66 22.40
C SER A 46 3.98 -2.21 20.99
N GLY A 47 4.58 -1.46 20.05
CA GLY A 47 4.91 -2.01 18.74
C GLY A 47 4.11 -1.48 17.56
N SER A 48 3.91 -0.17 17.44
CA SER A 48 4.14 0.46 16.14
C SER A 48 5.11 1.63 16.35
N ALA A 49 6.38 1.28 16.52
CA ALA A 49 7.42 2.16 16.03
C ALA A 49 7.07 2.37 14.56
N SER A 50 6.48 3.53 14.27
CA SER A 50 6.44 4.11 12.94
C SER A 50 7.87 3.97 12.44
N THR A 51 8.12 2.93 11.65
CA THR A 51 9.33 2.83 10.87
C THR A 51 9.28 4.09 10.06
N GLU A 52 10.13 5.05 10.44
CA GLU A 52 10.36 6.28 9.73
C GLU A 52 10.48 5.88 8.27
N SER A 53 9.38 6.08 7.54
CA SER A 53 9.27 5.67 6.17
C SER A 53 10.21 6.62 5.47
N ASN A 54 11.46 6.19 5.31
CA ASN A 54 12.40 6.82 4.39
C ASN A 54 11.58 7.25 3.19
N PRO A 55 11.39 8.57 2.96
CA PRO A 55 10.36 9.09 2.08
C PRO A 55 10.50 8.31 0.79
N ARG A 56 9.53 7.43 0.55
CA ARG A 56 9.69 6.32 -0.38
C ARG A 56 9.73 7.00 -1.73
N ARG A 57 10.95 7.25 -2.24
CA ARG A 57 11.17 8.00 -3.49
C ARG A 57 10.18 7.45 -4.49
N ASN A 58 9.24 8.29 -4.93
CA ASN A 58 8.14 7.85 -5.76
C ASN A 58 8.76 7.20 -7.00
N ALA A 59 8.56 5.90 -7.20
CA ALA A 59 9.22 5.18 -8.29
C ALA A 59 8.74 5.66 -9.67
N ASN A 60 7.60 6.36 -9.71
CA ASN A 60 6.94 6.89 -10.90
C ASN A 60 7.17 8.40 -11.09
N GLN A 61 7.98 9.05 -10.24
CA GLN A 61 8.29 10.47 -10.36
C GLN A 61 9.77 10.72 -10.11
N ILE A 62 10.35 11.68 -10.83
CA ILE A 62 11.70 12.20 -10.57
C ILE A 62 11.53 13.71 -10.40
N THR A 63 11.86 14.21 -9.21
CA THR A 63 11.75 15.63 -8.87
C THR A 63 13.04 16.38 -9.23
N SER A 64 13.00 17.71 -9.21
CA SER A 64 14.16 18.57 -9.43
C SER A 64 15.34 18.21 -8.52
N GLU A 65 15.08 17.89 -7.25
CA GLU A 65 16.14 17.55 -6.28
C GLU A 65 16.86 16.25 -6.67
N GLU A 66 16.17 15.33 -7.36
CA GLU A 66 16.82 14.12 -7.88
C GLU A 66 17.66 14.40 -9.14
N LEU A 67 17.29 15.40 -9.94
CA LEU A 67 18.01 15.83 -11.15
C LEU A 67 19.20 16.74 -10.86
N GLU A 68 19.21 17.41 -9.71
CA GLU A 68 20.31 18.21 -9.18
C GLU A 68 21.45 17.38 -8.59
N GLN A 69 21.30 16.04 -8.53
CA GLN A 69 22.38 15.18 -8.06
C GLN A 69 23.59 15.25 -9.02
N PRO A 70 24.82 15.46 -8.50
CA PRO A 70 26.02 15.68 -9.34
C PRO A 70 26.28 14.57 -10.38
N VAL A 71 25.83 13.35 -10.07
CA VAL A 71 25.98 12.15 -10.89
C VAL A 71 25.12 12.20 -12.17
N VAL A 72 24.03 12.98 -12.19
CA VAL A 72 23.11 13.09 -13.33
C VAL A 72 23.10 14.47 -13.97
N THR A 73 23.43 15.53 -13.24
CA THR A 73 23.41 16.92 -13.74
C THR A 73 24.31 17.16 -14.97
N SER A 74 25.41 16.41 -15.09
CA SER A 74 26.36 16.50 -16.23
C SER A 74 25.95 15.66 -17.44
N LEU A 75 24.89 14.84 -17.31
CA LEU A 75 24.45 13.91 -18.35
C LEU A 75 23.27 14.47 -19.16
N THR A 76 22.88 13.74 -20.21
CA THR A 76 21.62 14.00 -20.90
C THR A 76 20.43 13.55 -20.04
N LEU A 77 19.26 14.13 -20.27
CA LEU A 77 18.04 13.72 -19.54
C LEU A 77 17.71 12.24 -19.78
N MET A 78 17.95 11.74 -21.00
CA MET A 78 17.83 10.33 -21.33
C MET A 78 18.72 9.46 -20.44
N ASP A 79 20.00 9.81 -20.30
CA ASP A 79 20.95 9.05 -19.46
C ASP A 79 20.60 9.15 -17.97
N ALA A 80 20.11 10.31 -17.52
CA ALA A 80 19.62 10.49 -16.16
C ALA A 80 18.44 9.54 -15.86
N ILE A 81 17.48 9.43 -16.77
CA ILE A 81 16.35 8.49 -16.64
C ILE A 81 16.86 7.03 -16.62
N GLN A 82 17.79 6.68 -17.52
CA GLN A 82 18.37 5.32 -17.55
C GLN A 82 19.05 4.94 -16.23
N ARG A 83 19.75 5.89 -15.59
CA ARG A 83 20.43 5.66 -14.32
C ARG A 83 19.47 5.61 -13.13
N LEU A 84 18.57 6.60 -13.03
CA LEU A 84 17.69 6.73 -11.87
C LEU A 84 16.56 5.69 -11.90
N ARG A 85 16.00 5.44 -13.09
CA ARG A 85 14.80 4.61 -13.28
C ARG A 85 14.89 3.83 -14.61
N PRO A 86 15.77 2.82 -14.71
CA PRO A 86 15.91 2.01 -15.93
C PRO A 86 14.62 1.30 -16.34
N ASN A 87 13.69 1.09 -15.40
CA ASN A 87 12.41 0.44 -15.66
C ASN A 87 11.42 1.30 -16.47
N TRP A 88 11.60 2.62 -16.55
CA TRP A 88 10.71 3.49 -17.31
C TRP A 88 10.88 3.32 -18.82
N LEU A 89 12.08 2.94 -19.25
CA LEU A 89 12.42 2.73 -20.66
C LEU A 89 12.21 1.27 -21.10
N ARG A 90 11.70 0.42 -20.20
CA ARG A 90 11.35 -0.98 -20.51
C ARG A 90 9.88 -1.06 -20.86
N SER A 91 9.56 -1.64 -22.02
CA SER A 91 8.19 -2.03 -22.35
C SER A 91 7.72 -3.09 -21.35
N ARG A 92 6.72 -2.75 -20.53
CA ARG A 92 6.02 -3.70 -19.66
C ARG A 92 4.69 -4.04 -20.31
N GLY A 93 4.71 -4.96 -21.26
CA GLY A 93 3.51 -5.41 -21.94
C GLY A 93 3.86 -5.91 -23.32
N ALA A 94 3.55 -7.17 -23.59
CA ALA A 94 3.84 -7.83 -24.85
C ALA A 94 3.11 -7.14 -26.02
N ASN A 95 3.78 -6.19 -26.68
CA ASN A 95 3.39 -5.74 -28.01
C ASN A 95 4.03 -6.61 -29.11
N SER A 96 4.60 -7.77 -28.76
CA SER A 96 5.09 -8.77 -29.73
C SER A 96 4.02 -9.22 -30.73
N LEU A 97 2.73 -8.97 -30.45
CA LEU A 97 1.59 -9.27 -31.33
C LEU A 97 1.34 -8.19 -32.40
N SER A 98 1.87 -6.98 -32.24
CA SER A 98 1.76 -5.89 -33.21
C SER A 98 3.17 -5.44 -33.56
N GLY A 99 3.82 -6.19 -34.46
CA GLY A 99 5.21 -5.97 -34.90
C GLY A 99 5.48 -4.63 -35.62
N LEU A 100 4.64 -3.61 -35.39
CA LEU A 100 4.65 -2.29 -36.01
C LEU A 100 4.71 -1.14 -34.97
N GLY A 101 4.77 -1.44 -33.67
CA GLY A 101 4.79 -0.43 -32.59
C GLY A 101 6.21 -0.11 -32.08
N ASN A 102 6.47 1.16 -31.78
CA ASN A 102 7.68 1.56 -31.04
C ASN A 102 7.65 0.93 -29.64
N PRO A 103 8.66 0.12 -29.23
CA PRO A 103 8.68 -0.52 -27.92
C PRO A 103 8.89 0.48 -26.76
N LEU A 104 9.22 1.73 -27.06
CA LEU A 104 9.46 2.76 -26.06
C LEU A 104 8.16 3.48 -25.66
N PRO A 105 8.08 3.99 -24.42
CA PRO A 105 6.96 4.84 -23.99
C PRO A 105 6.89 6.13 -24.81
N ALA A 106 5.70 6.71 -24.90
CA ALA A 106 5.53 8.02 -25.51
C ALA A 106 6.10 9.12 -24.60
N LEU A 107 6.44 10.27 -25.19
CA LEU A 107 6.95 11.44 -24.47
C LEU A 107 6.01 12.62 -24.66
N MET A 108 5.69 13.30 -23.56
CA MET A 108 5.04 14.61 -23.56
C MET A 108 5.91 15.61 -22.82
N VAL A 109 6.17 16.75 -23.45
CA VAL A 109 6.85 17.89 -22.83
C VAL A 109 5.85 19.02 -22.72
N ASN A 110 5.57 19.49 -21.49
CA ASN A 110 4.57 20.54 -21.22
C ASN A 110 3.22 20.27 -21.91
N GLU A 111 2.70 19.05 -21.78
CA GLU A 111 1.43 18.58 -22.37
C GLU A 111 1.43 18.47 -23.91
N SER A 112 2.56 18.70 -24.57
CA SER A 112 2.71 18.51 -26.01
C SER A 112 3.44 17.20 -26.33
N PRO A 113 2.89 16.30 -27.16
CA PRO A 113 3.58 15.10 -27.62
C PRO A 113 4.87 15.45 -28.35
N GLN A 114 5.97 14.77 -28.02
CA GLN A 114 7.29 15.01 -28.61
C GLN A 114 7.98 13.68 -28.94
N PRO A 115 8.92 13.67 -29.91
CA PRO A 115 9.72 12.48 -30.18
C PRO A 115 10.75 12.27 -29.06
N LEU A 116 11.07 11.00 -28.77
CA LEU A 116 12.02 10.64 -27.71
C LEU A 116 13.42 11.23 -27.89
N ALA A 117 13.81 11.56 -29.13
CA ALA A 117 15.07 12.22 -29.44
C ALA A 117 15.26 13.55 -28.68
N VAL A 118 14.18 14.23 -28.30
CA VAL A 118 14.22 15.49 -27.54
C VAL A 118 14.88 15.30 -26.17
N LEU A 119 14.76 14.12 -25.55
CA LEU A 119 15.39 13.83 -24.24
C LEU A 119 16.93 13.88 -24.30
N GLN A 120 17.55 13.72 -25.48
CA GLN A 120 19.01 13.83 -25.61
C GLN A 120 19.47 15.29 -25.63
N GLY A 121 18.62 16.20 -26.11
CA GLY A 121 18.89 17.64 -26.16
C GLY A 121 18.57 18.37 -24.85
N LEU A 122 17.66 17.84 -24.03
CA LEU A 122 17.28 18.44 -22.76
C LEU A 122 18.32 18.19 -21.67
N ARG A 123 18.54 19.20 -20.84
CA ARG A 123 19.39 19.11 -19.64
C ARG A 123 18.52 18.84 -18.40
N PRO A 124 19.03 18.07 -17.43
CA PRO A 124 18.32 17.82 -16.16
C PRO A 124 17.94 19.10 -15.41
N ASN A 125 18.78 20.15 -15.45
CA ASN A 125 18.52 21.42 -14.75
C ASN A 125 17.32 22.21 -15.31
N ASP A 126 16.94 22.00 -16.57
CA ASP A 126 15.81 22.70 -17.19
C ASP A 126 14.46 22.03 -16.86
N VAL A 127 14.51 20.86 -16.20
CA VAL A 127 13.35 20.03 -15.90
C VAL A 127 12.97 20.17 -14.44
N GLN A 128 11.71 20.52 -14.20
CA GLN A 128 11.17 20.67 -12.86
C GLN A 128 10.63 19.34 -12.33
N LEU A 129 10.01 18.54 -13.21
CA LEU A 129 9.37 17.29 -12.83
C LEU A 129 9.34 16.32 -14.00
N LEU A 130 9.72 15.08 -13.75
CA LEU A 130 9.37 13.95 -14.62
C LEU A 130 8.37 13.05 -13.93
N GLU A 131 7.38 12.60 -14.68
CA GLU A 131 6.39 11.66 -14.22
C GLU A 131 6.25 10.54 -15.25
N PHE A 132 6.21 9.30 -14.77
CA PHE A 132 5.97 8.13 -15.58
C PHE A 132 4.59 7.56 -15.27
N ILE A 133 3.77 7.46 -16.30
CA ILE A 133 2.44 6.86 -16.25
C ILE A 133 2.54 5.50 -16.95
N SER A 134 2.05 4.46 -16.28
CA SER A 134 2.08 3.11 -16.82
C SER A 134 1.17 2.98 -18.06
N GLY A 135 1.44 2.02 -18.95
CA GLY A 135 0.64 1.82 -20.17
C GLY A 135 -0.88 1.69 -19.94
N PRO A 136 -1.34 0.84 -18.99
CA PRO A 136 -2.75 0.73 -18.64
C PRO A 136 -3.37 2.04 -18.13
N ASP A 137 -2.65 2.76 -17.26
CA ASP A 137 -3.12 4.03 -16.70
C ASP A 137 -3.15 5.11 -17.79
N ALA A 138 -2.11 5.19 -18.62
CA ALA A 138 -2.01 6.12 -19.72
C ALA A 138 -3.09 5.86 -20.77
N THR A 139 -3.43 4.59 -21.02
CA THR A 139 -4.53 4.23 -21.92
C THR A 139 -5.89 4.68 -21.39
N THR A 140 -6.07 4.63 -20.07
CA THR A 140 -7.29 5.09 -19.40
C THR A 140 -7.41 6.62 -19.42
N LEU A 141 -6.29 7.33 -19.25
CA LEU A 141 -6.27 8.79 -19.14
C LEU A 141 -6.18 9.52 -20.49
N TYR A 142 -5.44 8.96 -21.44
CA TYR A 142 -5.07 9.62 -22.71
C TYR A 142 -5.49 8.80 -23.96
N GLY A 143 -6.05 7.61 -23.79
CA GLY A 143 -6.51 6.74 -24.88
C GLY A 143 -5.48 5.71 -25.35
N THR A 144 -5.86 4.87 -26.32
CA THR A 144 -5.13 3.65 -26.74
C THR A 144 -3.78 3.87 -27.42
N GLY A 145 -3.34 5.11 -27.64
CA GLY A 145 -2.03 5.43 -28.23
C GLY A 145 -0.84 5.25 -27.27
N TYR A 146 -1.09 4.98 -25.98
CA TYR A 146 -0.09 5.00 -24.92
C TYR A 146 0.14 3.64 -24.25
N VAL A 147 -0.03 2.54 -24.99
CA VAL A 147 0.09 1.16 -24.45
C VAL A 147 1.44 0.85 -23.80
N ASN A 148 2.52 1.48 -24.24
CA ASN A 148 3.87 1.30 -23.68
C ASN A 148 4.18 2.23 -22.49
N GLY A 149 3.22 3.05 -22.08
CA GLY A 149 3.39 4.08 -21.05
C GLY A 149 3.66 5.46 -21.63
N LEU A 150 3.65 6.44 -20.73
CA LEU A 150 3.81 7.85 -21.04
C LEU A 150 4.78 8.50 -20.06
N ILE A 151 5.83 9.14 -20.58
CA ILE A 151 6.74 9.98 -19.81
C ILE A 151 6.29 11.42 -20.00
N LYS A 152 5.89 12.07 -18.90
CA LYS A 152 5.60 13.50 -18.85
C LYS A 152 6.82 14.24 -18.34
N VAL A 153 7.22 15.28 -19.07
CA VAL A 153 8.28 16.20 -18.69
C VAL A 153 7.64 17.56 -18.49
N LYS A 154 7.81 18.11 -17.29
CA LYS A 154 7.49 19.50 -16.99
C LYS A 154 8.78 20.29 -16.92
N THR A 155 9.00 21.17 -17.88
CA THR A 155 10.16 22.06 -17.85
C THR A 155 9.82 23.28 -17.00
N GLY A 156 10.73 23.67 -16.12
CA GLY A 156 10.62 24.97 -15.45
C GLY A 156 10.92 26.03 -16.50
N GLY A 157 9.93 26.84 -16.89
CA GLY A 157 10.19 27.96 -17.79
C GLY A 157 11.30 28.81 -17.20
N VAL A 158 12.46 28.81 -17.85
CA VAL A 158 13.62 29.62 -17.45
C VAL A 158 13.14 31.06 -17.37
N ARG A 159 12.96 31.56 -16.16
CA ARG A 159 12.78 32.99 -15.91
C ARG A 159 14.12 33.64 -16.23
N ARG A 160 14.27 34.13 -17.46
CA ARG A 160 15.34 35.07 -17.82
C ARG A 160 14.91 36.47 -17.42
#